data_AF-A0A2N1U193-F1
#
_entry.id   AF-A0A2N1U193-F1
#
_cell.length_a   1.000
_cell.length_b   1.000
_cell.length_c   1.000
_cell.angle_alpha   90.00
_cell.angle_beta   90.00
_cell.angle_gamma   90.00
#
_symmetry.space_group_name_H-M   'P 1'
#
loop_
_entity.id
_entity.type
_entity.pdbx_description
1 polymer ?
#
loop_
_entity_poly.entity_id
_entity_poly.type
_entity_poly.pdbx_seq_one_letter_code
_entity_poly.pdbx_strand_id
1 'polypeptide(L)'
;MSSKINRHVQRDCFGAERRAMTGPTVYAAMSFNCNKELATRRMSILMLLLFMIAGNAGLAAPGVSFPEPIYELASGEESLSMTFSQSWSFDQIELPAVSQQLWGESSQCRAAVIKIADRSFVSRLSENESRLVFNLAGVISSEAIVLPLFKVSTERPAGENPSFTATPAQVRMIEDELKELADEVLRFQKRNNCFSCHTALPLALTCKVAAAAGCRVPDSTLNQIGSDIAAMQSYNGSYSFPGHPDYGTIAPTLCAGAVMAIISDFSSQFVESLHKIRVLLPEWRDDDGLIKSDFYFRPLFIGQKTNMLFEAVILQTLYLYSASDDPEIFDNSLRLRLKELRRQATFDRAEPIHRQILLMAGTPVLFQFSSEERPLIIRQLQHLLKNEPEGERVDIRALALFLLGRFSQHAEAPPALRRPLQNLGDKIWACFEQIIISRQTGAKNNQISADNSEQ
;
A
#
# COMPACT_ATOMS: atom_id res chain seq x y z
N MET A 1 75.05 -10.49 -26.81
CA MET A 1 74.08 -9.49 -26.28
C MET A 1 73.50 -10.14 -25.01
N SER A 2 73.87 -9.79 -23.77
CA SER A 2 73.91 -8.46 -23.12
C SER A 2 72.55 -7.76 -23.27
N SER A 3 71.81 -7.42 -22.20
CA SER A 3 72.19 -7.12 -20.81
C SER A 3 71.17 -7.73 -19.79
N LYS A 4 71.59 -8.32 -18.64
CA LYS A 4 71.83 -7.74 -17.28
C LYS A 4 70.52 -7.36 -16.52
N ILE A 5 70.33 -7.55 -15.19
CA ILE A 5 71.21 -8.09 -14.11
C ILE A 5 70.42 -8.54 -12.85
N ASN A 6 71.08 -9.26 -11.94
CA ASN A 6 70.62 -9.74 -10.61
C ASN A 6 70.75 -8.63 -9.49
N ARG A 7 70.32 -8.73 -8.22
CA ARG A 7 69.85 -9.83 -7.34
C ARG A 7 69.01 -9.28 -6.16
N HIS A 8 68.73 -10.16 -5.19
CA HIS A 8 68.48 -9.87 -3.76
C HIS A 8 69.44 -8.82 -3.12
N VAL A 9 69.14 -8.29 -1.93
CA VAL A 9 69.54 -8.88 -0.61
C VAL A 9 68.62 -8.46 0.56
N GLN A 10 68.65 -9.27 1.61
CA GLN A 10 67.84 -9.30 2.84
C GLN A 10 68.62 -8.77 4.06
N ARG A 11 67.94 -8.45 5.18
CA ARG A 11 68.46 -8.01 6.51
C ARG A 11 68.84 -6.51 6.61
N ASP A 12 68.60 -5.78 7.70
CA ASP A 12 68.92 -6.08 9.11
C ASP A 12 67.85 -5.69 10.17
N CYS A 13 68.11 -6.05 11.43
CA CYS A 13 67.24 -5.85 12.60
C CYS A 13 67.85 -4.87 13.64
N PHE A 14 66.99 -4.28 14.48
CA PHE A 14 67.27 -3.58 15.76
C PHE A 14 68.15 -2.31 15.74
N GLY A 15 67.64 -1.23 16.36
CA GLY A 15 68.43 -0.06 16.78
C GLY A 15 67.59 1.18 17.06
N ALA A 16 67.68 1.74 18.27
CA ALA A 16 67.08 3.03 18.64
C ALA A 16 67.88 4.21 17.98
N GLU A 17 67.43 5.47 17.91
CA GLU A 17 66.98 6.32 19.02
C GLU A 17 66.02 7.47 18.63
N ARG A 18 65.48 8.12 19.67
CA ARG A 18 64.51 9.23 19.63
C ARG A 18 65.15 10.53 19.12
N ARG A 19 64.39 11.32 18.35
CA ARG A 19 64.24 12.76 18.63
C ARG A 19 62.77 13.18 18.52
N ALA A 20 62.30 13.95 19.49
CA ALA A 20 60.93 14.38 19.59
C ALA A 20 60.66 15.63 18.73
N MET A 21 59.48 15.68 18.12
CA MET A 21 58.76 16.94 17.90
C MET A 21 57.39 16.83 18.55
N THR A 22 57.25 17.52 19.67
CA THR A 22 55.99 17.71 20.40
C THR A 22 55.15 18.79 19.73
N GLY A 23 53.90 18.49 19.34
CA GLY A 23 53.01 19.48 18.73
C GLY A 23 51.56 18.98 18.61
N PRO A 24 50.54 19.66 19.20
CA PRO A 24 49.14 19.20 19.15
C PRO A 24 48.45 19.33 17.77
N THR A 25 49.12 19.93 16.78
CA THR A 25 48.48 20.51 15.58
C THR A 25 48.14 19.51 14.46
N VAL A 26 48.71 18.30 14.46
CA VAL A 26 48.46 17.30 13.40
C VAL A 26 47.15 16.52 13.64
N TYR A 27 46.78 16.29 14.91
CA TYR A 27 45.54 15.57 15.26
C TYR A 27 44.25 16.36 14.99
N ALA A 28 44.32 17.70 14.96
CA ALA A 28 43.16 18.54 14.65
C ALA A 28 42.75 18.49 13.17
N ALA A 29 43.71 18.46 12.23
CA ALA A 29 43.42 18.46 10.81
C ALA A 29 42.83 17.11 10.32
N MET A 30 43.34 15.98 10.83
CA MET A 30 42.78 14.66 10.51
C MET A 30 41.42 14.42 11.18
N SER A 31 41.18 14.89 12.41
CA SER A 31 39.88 14.73 13.05
C SER A 31 38.79 15.60 12.41
N PHE A 32 39.11 16.82 11.93
CA PHE A 32 38.13 17.66 11.24
C PHE A 32 37.70 17.12 9.87
N ASN A 33 38.60 16.55 9.06
CA ASN A 33 38.20 15.93 7.79
C ASN A 33 37.50 14.58 7.99
N CYS A 34 37.97 13.75 8.93
CA CYS A 34 37.28 12.50 9.25
C CYS A 34 35.88 12.75 9.83
N ASN A 35 35.70 13.74 10.71
CA ASN A 35 34.38 14.11 11.22
C ASN A 35 33.49 14.76 10.15
N LYS A 36 34.04 15.49 9.16
CA LYS A 36 33.25 15.96 8.01
C LYS A 36 32.79 14.81 7.12
N GLU A 37 33.64 13.84 6.78
CA GLU A 37 33.19 12.67 6.02
C GLU A 37 32.23 11.79 6.82
N LEU A 38 32.43 11.63 8.13
CA LEU A 38 31.53 10.85 8.99
C LEU A 38 30.19 11.58 9.17
N ALA A 39 30.18 12.90 9.34
CA ALA A 39 28.96 13.71 9.41
C ALA A 39 28.23 13.75 8.07
N THR A 40 28.93 13.85 6.93
CA THR A 40 28.32 13.80 5.60
C THR A 40 27.78 12.41 5.30
N ARG A 41 28.50 11.32 5.65
CA ARG A 41 27.97 9.95 5.52
C ARG A 41 26.77 9.70 6.45
N ARG A 42 26.81 10.20 7.69
CA ARG A 42 25.66 10.13 8.61
C ARG A 42 24.49 10.97 8.10
N MET A 43 24.71 12.18 7.60
CA MET A 43 23.67 13.01 6.95
C MET A 43 23.12 12.37 5.68
N SER A 44 23.93 11.74 4.83
CA SER A 44 23.44 11.03 3.64
C SER A 44 22.68 9.75 3.99
N ILE A 45 23.06 9.04 5.06
CA ILE A 45 22.30 7.88 5.57
C ILE A 45 21.02 8.35 6.26
N LEU A 46 21.03 9.46 6.99
CA LEU A 46 19.86 10.07 7.62
C LEU A 46 18.91 10.64 6.56
N MET A 47 19.42 11.24 5.48
CA MET A 47 18.66 11.68 4.30
C MET A 47 18.08 10.49 3.52
N LEU A 48 18.84 9.39 3.33
CA LEU A 48 18.28 8.17 2.73
C LEU A 48 17.20 7.55 3.61
N LEU A 49 17.39 7.55 4.94
CA LEU A 49 16.36 7.13 5.89
C LEU A 49 15.15 8.07 5.82
N LEU A 50 15.35 9.39 5.81
CA LEU A 50 14.28 10.37 5.63
C LEU A 50 13.56 10.25 4.28
N PHE A 51 14.22 9.84 3.19
CA PHE A 51 13.56 9.56 1.91
C PHE A 51 12.85 8.21 1.88
N MET A 52 13.38 7.19 2.57
CA MET A 52 12.73 5.88 2.70
C MET A 52 11.54 5.93 3.68
N ILE A 53 11.63 6.79 4.70
CA ILE A 53 10.57 7.08 5.67
C ILE A 53 9.55 8.03 5.02
N ALA A 54 9.92 9.20 4.48
CA ALA A 54 8.95 10.08 3.81
C ALA A 54 8.30 9.48 2.55
N GLY A 55 8.87 8.42 1.98
CA GLY A 55 8.25 7.63 0.91
C GLY A 55 7.11 6.70 1.36
N ASN A 56 7.01 6.36 2.65
CA ASN A 56 6.06 5.37 3.20
C ASN A 56 5.40 5.76 4.54
N ALA A 57 5.91 6.78 5.23
CA ALA A 57 5.43 7.26 6.52
C ALA A 57 4.84 8.65 6.34
N GLY A 58 3.56 8.68 5.97
CA GLY A 58 2.71 9.77 6.43
C GLY A 58 2.70 9.71 7.95
N LEU A 59 3.26 10.73 8.61
CA LEU A 59 3.04 10.94 10.04
C LEU A 59 1.52 11.00 10.26
N ALA A 60 1.00 10.11 11.11
CA ALA A 60 -0.42 10.01 11.39
C ALA A 60 -0.92 11.30 12.07
N ALA A 61 -1.43 12.23 11.25
CA ALA A 61 -2.34 13.27 11.70
C ALA A 61 -3.74 12.65 11.78
N PRO A 62 -4.50 12.82 12.87
CA PRO A 62 -5.84 12.23 12.97
C PRO A 62 -6.78 12.81 11.91
N GLY A 63 -7.43 11.92 11.16
CA GLY A 63 -8.45 12.24 10.15
C GLY A 63 -7.98 12.03 8.70
N VAL A 64 -8.73 11.24 7.93
CA VAL A 64 -8.81 11.42 6.46
C VAL A 64 -10.02 12.30 6.21
N SER A 65 -9.84 13.40 5.48
CA SER A 65 -10.93 13.91 4.65
C SER A 65 -10.58 13.64 3.19
N PHE A 66 -11.48 12.92 2.51
CA PHE A 66 -11.70 13.20 1.10
C PHE A 66 -12.06 14.70 0.99
N PRO A 67 -11.74 15.39 -0.12
CA PRO A 67 -12.10 16.81 -0.26
C PRO A 67 -13.59 17.00 0.07
N GLU A 68 -13.92 17.99 0.90
CA GLU A 68 -15.30 18.16 1.36
C GLU A 68 -16.28 18.24 0.18
N PRO A 69 -17.48 17.65 0.27
CA PRO A 69 -18.47 17.71 -0.79
C PRO A 69 -18.76 19.16 -1.21
N ILE A 70 -18.34 19.53 -2.41
CA ILE A 70 -18.65 20.83 -3.00
C ILE A 70 -20.11 20.80 -3.46
N TYR A 71 -20.91 21.75 -2.96
CA TYR A 71 -22.34 21.85 -3.22
C TYR A 71 -22.76 23.25 -3.66
N GLU A 72 -23.81 23.30 -4.47
CA GLU A 72 -24.56 24.50 -4.81
C GLU A 72 -25.92 24.47 -4.09
N LEU A 73 -26.39 25.62 -3.61
CA LEU A 73 -27.69 25.77 -2.96
C LEU A 73 -28.70 26.43 -3.92
N ALA A 74 -29.84 25.78 -4.11
CA ALA A 74 -30.99 26.32 -4.82
C ALA A 74 -32.19 26.43 -3.86
N SER A 75 -32.70 27.65 -3.65
CA SER A 75 -33.88 27.91 -2.83
C SER A 75 -35.17 27.81 -3.65
N GLY A 76 -36.05 26.89 -3.26
CA GLY A 76 -37.47 26.89 -3.60
C GLY A 76 -38.31 27.61 -2.54
N GLU A 77 -39.64 27.65 -2.72
CA GLU A 77 -40.55 28.37 -1.81
C GLU A 77 -40.59 27.77 -0.39
N GLU A 78 -40.56 26.44 -0.27
CA GLU A 78 -40.61 25.72 1.02
C GLU A 78 -39.41 24.77 1.25
N SER A 79 -38.45 24.74 0.32
CA SER A 79 -37.36 23.76 0.30
C SER A 79 -36.03 24.37 -0.18
N LEU A 80 -34.93 23.74 0.22
CA LEU A 80 -33.60 24.01 -0.31
C LEU A 80 -33.05 22.73 -0.94
N SER A 81 -32.64 22.77 -2.20
CA SER A 81 -31.84 21.69 -2.78
C SER A 81 -30.35 22.00 -2.64
N MET A 82 -29.59 20.99 -2.22
CA MET A 82 -28.14 20.92 -2.24
C MET A 82 -27.73 19.99 -3.38
N THR A 83 -27.15 20.54 -4.45
CA THR A 83 -26.63 19.77 -5.58
C THR A 83 -25.12 19.65 -5.47
N PHE A 84 -24.59 18.43 -5.49
CA PHE A 84 -23.16 18.15 -5.35
C PHE A 84 -22.49 17.95 -6.72
N SER A 85 -21.22 18.34 -6.84
CA SER A 85 -20.46 18.23 -8.10
C SER A 85 -20.22 16.80 -8.59
N GLN A 86 -20.42 15.80 -7.73
CA GLN A 86 -20.36 14.37 -8.00
C GLN A 86 -21.27 13.62 -7.02
N SER A 87 -21.48 12.31 -7.24
CA SER A 87 -22.20 11.47 -6.28
C SER A 87 -21.33 11.11 -5.06
N TRP A 88 -21.91 11.22 -3.87
CA TRP A 88 -21.29 10.94 -2.58
C TRP A 88 -22.11 9.91 -1.81
N SER A 89 -21.43 9.01 -1.09
CA SER A 89 -21.99 8.19 -0.02
C SER A 89 -21.90 8.97 1.28
N PHE A 90 -23.04 9.42 1.81
CA PHE A 90 -23.11 10.20 3.04
C PHE A 90 -23.31 9.29 4.24
N ASP A 91 -22.34 9.24 5.15
CA ASP A 91 -22.48 8.63 6.47
C ASP A 91 -23.30 9.59 7.37
N GLN A 92 -23.00 10.89 7.34
CA GLN A 92 -23.66 11.94 8.14
C GLN A 92 -23.68 13.31 7.42
N ILE A 93 -24.74 14.09 7.67
CA ILE A 93 -24.83 15.51 7.29
C ILE A 93 -25.16 16.32 8.56
N GLU A 94 -24.40 17.37 8.83
CA GLU A 94 -24.69 18.31 9.91
C GLU A 94 -25.03 19.69 9.34
N LEU A 95 -26.19 20.23 9.72
CA LEU A 95 -26.60 21.58 9.33
C LEU A 95 -26.54 22.51 10.54
N PRO A 96 -25.99 23.75 10.43
CA PRO A 96 -26.01 24.70 11.54
C PRO A 96 -27.44 25.03 11.95
N ALA A 97 -27.70 25.14 13.26
CA ALA A 97 -29.02 25.52 13.77
C ALA A 97 -29.42 26.96 13.37
N VAL A 98 -28.46 27.83 13.09
CA VAL A 98 -28.68 29.23 12.67
C VAL A 98 -27.87 29.48 11.40
N SER A 99 -28.52 29.85 10.30
CA SER A 99 -27.89 30.17 9.03
C SER A 99 -28.84 30.98 8.16
N GLN A 100 -28.40 32.14 7.68
CA GLN A 100 -29.19 32.98 6.78
C GLN A 100 -29.50 32.26 5.46
N GLN A 101 -28.53 31.51 4.92
CA GLN A 101 -28.67 30.78 3.66
C GLN A 101 -29.65 29.60 3.76
N LEU A 102 -29.75 28.95 4.92
CA LEU A 102 -30.61 27.78 5.11
C LEU A 102 -31.98 28.12 5.68
N TRP A 103 -32.06 29.03 6.65
CA TRP A 103 -33.28 29.23 7.45
C TRP A 103 -33.93 30.60 7.25
N GLY A 104 -33.21 31.54 6.64
CA GLY A 104 -33.56 32.96 6.57
C GLY A 104 -32.91 33.79 7.69
N GLU A 105 -33.05 35.12 7.60
CA GLU A 105 -32.50 36.05 8.60
C GLU A 105 -33.09 35.82 9.99
N SER A 106 -32.25 36.04 11.02
CA SER A 106 -32.60 35.94 12.45
C SER A 106 -33.39 34.69 12.85
N SER A 107 -33.16 33.57 12.16
CA SER A 107 -33.95 32.35 12.29
C SER A 107 -33.10 31.16 12.74
N GLN A 108 -33.53 30.48 13.81
CA GLN A 108 -32.99 29.21 14.26
C GLN A 108 -33.91 28.07 13.85
N CYS A 109 -33.41 27.10 13.09
CA CYS A 109 -34.10 25.84 12.87
C CYS A 109 -33.92 24.93 14.10
N ARG A 110 -35.01 24.34 14.60
CA ARG A 110 -34.99 23.34 15.68
C ARG A 110 -35.35 21.94 15.20
N ALA A 111 -35.94 21.80 14.01
CA ALA A 111 -36.21 20.51 13.40
C ALA A 111 -36.29 20.67 11.88
N ALA A 112 -35.72 19.72 11.14
CA ALA A 112 -35.78 19.68 9.68
C ALA A 112 -35.75 18.23 9.19
N VAL A 113 -36.11 18.05 7.91
CA VAL A 113 -35.98 16.79 7.17
C VAL A 113 -34.94 16.97 6.07
N ILE A 114 -34.07 15.98 5.87
CA ILE A 114 -33.33 15.81 4.62
C ILE A 114 -33.98 14.67 3.84
N LYS A 115 -34.37 14.94 2.59
CA LYS A 115 -34.75 13.93 1.60
C LYS A 115 -33.58 13.67 0.66
N ILE A 116 -33.21 12.42 0.49
CA ILE A 116 -32.03 12.01 -0.29
C ILE A 116 -32.22 10.57 -0.78
N ALA A 117 -32.02 10.32 -2.09
CA ALA A 117 -32.24 9.02 -2.75
C ALA A 117 -33.52 8.29 -2.28
N ASP A 118 -34.67 8.96 -2.43
CA ASP A 118 -36.02 8.50 -2.02
C ASP A 118 -36.22 8.19 -0.52
N ARG A 119 -35.22 8.43 0.33
CA ARG A 119 -35.27 8.26 1.79
C ARG A 119 -35.44 9.62 2.47
N SER A 120 -36.06 9.64 3.65
CA SER A 120 -36.27 10.84 4.47
C SER A 120 -35.68 10.65 5.86
N PHE A 121 -34.85 11.60 6.28
CA PHE A 121 -34.16 11.61 7.57
C PHE A 121 -34.57 12.85 8.35
N VAL A 122 -34.99 12.67 9.61
CA VAL A 122 -35.46 13.77 10.46
C VAL A 122 -34.42 14.03 11.54
N SER A 123 -34.09 15.29 11.77
CA SER A 123 -33.25 15.71 12.90
C SER A 123 -33.97 16.79 13.71
N ARG A 124 -33.76 16.79 15.02
CA ARG A 124 -34.24 17.78 15.97
C ARG A 124 -33.07 18.23 16.84
N LEU A 125 -32.97 19.54 17.03
CA LEU A 125 -31.97 20.17 17.87
C LEU A 125 -32.29 19.95 19.36
N SER A 126 -31.35 19.37 20.11
CA SER A 126 -31.40 19.32 21.57
C SER A 126 -31.12 20.70 22.17
N GLU A 127 -31.45 20.91 23.45
CA GLU A 127 -31.45 22.26 24.05
C GLU A 127 -30.08 22.97 24.03
N ASN A 128 -28.99 22.19 24.10
CA ASN A 128 -27.61 22.66 24.14
C ASN A 128 -26.85 22.50 22.80
N GLU A 129 -27.48 21.98 21.74
CA GLU A 129 -26.82 21.73 20.46
C GLU A 129 -26.82 22.96 19.55
N SER A 130 -25.79 23.06 18.71
CA SER A 130 -25.60 24.11 17.70
C SER A 130 -25.86 23.62 16.26
N ARG A 131 -26.02 22.30 16.05
CA ARG A 131 -26.20 21.66 14.75
C ARG A 131 -27.32 20.62 14.77
N LEU A 132 -28.04 20.53 13.66
CA LEU A 132 -28.96 19.44 13.34
C LEU A 132 -28.14 18.32 12.69
N VAL A 133 -28.02 17.19 13.38
CA VAL A 133 -27.26 16.02 12.93
C VAL A 133 -28.19 15.02 12.25
N PHE A 134 -27.90 14.67 11.00
CA PHE A 134 -28.62 13.66 10.23
C PHE A 134 -27.69 12.47 9.98
N ASN A 135 -28.03 11.31 10.52
CA ASN A 135 -27.29 10.06 10.27
C ASN A 135 -27.90 9.38 9.05
N LEU A 136 -27.15 9.30 7.96
CA LEU A 136 -27.62 8.78 6.67
C LEU A 136 -27.18 7.32 6.45
N ALA A 137 -26.11 6.86 7.12
CA ALA A 137 -25.62 5.49 7.04
C ALA A 137 -25.31 5.03 5.59
N GLY A 138 -24.57 5.87 4.86
CA GLY A 138 -24.02 5.55 3.53
C GLY A 138 -24.96 5.79 2.35
N VAL A 139 -25.98 6.65 2.46
CA VAL A 139 -26.85 6.95 1.29
C VAL A 139 -26.04 7.59 0.17
N ILE A 140 -26.09 6.97 -1.01
CA ILE A 140 -25.46 7.49 -2.22
C ILE A 140 -26.41 8.46 -2.93
N SER A 141 -25.98 9.71 -3.14
CA SER A 141 -26.67 10.70 -3.96
C SER A 141 -25.74 11.80 -4.47
N SER A 142 -26.17 12.52 -5.51
CA SER A 142 -25.61 13.82 -5.92
C SER A 142 -26.52 15.01 -5.61
N GLU A 143 -27.66 14.78 -4.94
CA GLU A 143 -28.62 15.81 -4.52
C GLU A 143 -29.21 15.48 -3.15
N ALA A 144 -29.46 16.50 -2.32
CA ALA A 144 -30.22 16.39 -1.08
C ALA A 144 -31.19 17.58 -0.92
N ILE A 145 -32.45 17.31 -0.57
CA ILE A 145 -33.48 18.34 -0.36
C ILE A 145 -33.72 18.55 1.14
N VAL A 146 -33.45 19.75 1.63
CA VAL A 146 -33.65 20.17 3.02
C VAL A 146 -35.01 20.85 3.17
N LEU A 147 -35.79 20.42 4.16
CA LEU A 147 -37.13 20.94 4.49
C LEU A 147 -37.16 21.37 5.97
N PRO A 148 -37.22 22.67 6.30
CA PRO A 148 -37.33 23.12 7.68
C PRO A 148 -38.74 22.81 8.24
N LEU A 149 -38.81 22.02 9.32
CA LEU A 149 -40.08 21.69 9.99
C LEU A 149 -40.47 22.73 11.05
N PHE A 150 -39.50 23.26 11.78
CA PHE A 150 -39.75 24.24 12.84
C PHE A 150 -38.61 25.26 12.93
N LYS A 151 -38.96 26.54 12.76
CA LYS A 151 -38.07 27.69 12.88
C LYS A 151 -38.57 28.63 13.98
N VAL A 152 -37.65 29.21 14.74
CA VAL A 152 -37.93 30.24 15.76
C VAL A 152 -37.02 31.44 15.55
N SER A 153 -37.49 32.64 15.89
CA SER A 153 -36.65 33.82 15.90
C SER A 153 -35.49 33.67 16.89
N THR A 154 -34.32 34.18 16.55
CA THR A 154 -33.11 34.10 17.37
C THR A 154 -32.21 35.31 17.20
N GLU A 155 -31.49 35.67 18.26
CA GLU A 155 -30.38 36.63 18.24
C GLU A 155 -29.01 35.94 18.25
N ARG A 156 -28.98 34.60 18.26
CA ARG A 156 -27.72 33.85 18.19
C ARG A 156 -27.02 34.14 16.85
N PRO A 157 -25.68 34.26 16.82
CA PRO A 157 -24.94 34.41 15.58
C PRO A 157 -25.16 33.20 14.66
N ALA A 158 -24.97 33.41 13.36
CA ALA A 158 -24.93 32.31 12.40
C ALA A 158 -23.84 31.30 12.78
N GLY A 159 -24.16 30.01 12.66
CA GLY A 159 -23.20 28.93 12.83
C GLY A 159 -22.30 28.78 11.60
N GLU A 160 -21.33 27.87 11.71
CA GLU A 160 -20.49 27.45 10.59
C GLU A 160 -21.31 26.82 9.45
N ASN A 161 -20.70 26.69 8.27
CA ASN A 161 -21.31 26.03 7.11
C ASN A 161 -21.78 24.59 7.43
N PRO A 162 -22.68 24.01 6.62
CA PRO A 162 -22.90 22.57 6.55
C PRO A 162 -21.59 21.77 6.61
N SER A 163 -21.60 20.71 7.40
CA SER A 163 -20.50 19.74 7.51
C SER A 163 -20.99 18.38 7.02
N PHE A 164 -20.12 17.62 6.35
CA PHE A 164 -20.47 16.35 5.72
C PHE A 164 -19.44 15.28 6.07
N THR A 165 -19.88 14.19 6.67
CA THR A 165 -19.09 12.95 6.73
C THR A 165 -19.51 12.10 5.54
N ALA A 166 -18.71 12.16 4.47
CA ALA A 166 -19.03 11.50 3.20
C ALA A 166 -17.78 10.96 2.50
N THR A 167 -17.99 9.94 1.68
CA THR A 167 -16.97 9.30 0.83
C THR A 167 -17.45 9.34 -0.63
N PRO A 168 -16.60 9.60 -1.64
CA PRO A 168 -17.05 9.60 -3.04
C PRO A 168 -17.72 8.27 -3.39
N ALA A 169 -18.86 8.29 -4.10
CA ALA A 169 -19.66 7.07 -4.31
C ALA A 169 -18.86 5.94 -4.99
N GLN A 170 -17.99 6.28 -5.94
CA GLN A 170 -17.08 5.32 -6.59
C GLN A 170 -16.09 4.69 -5.62
N VAL A 171 -15.57 5.45 -4.64
CA VAL A 171 -14.67 4.91 -3.61
C VAL A 171 -15.43 3.96 -2.70
N ARG A 172 -16.65 4.31 -2.28
CA ARG A 172 -17.46 3.43 -1.45
C ARG A 172 -17.83 2.11 -2.16
N MET A 173 -18.17 2.17 -3.45
CA MET A 173 -18.39 0.96 -4.25
C MET A 173 -17.16 0.04 -4.29
N ILE A 174 -15.95 0.59 -4.35
CA ILE A 174 -14.69 -0.16 -4.29
C ILE A 174 -14.50 -0.78 -2.89
N GLU A 175 -14.78 -0.04 -1.82
CA GLU A 175 -14.69 -0.55 -0.44
C GLU A 175 -15.66 -1.71 -0.18
N ASP A 176 -16.90 -1.58 -0.65
CA ASP A 176 -17.92 -2.63 -0.54
C ASP A 176 -17.54 -3.86 -1.41
N GLU A 177 -17.06 -3.67 -2.65
CA GLU A 177 -16.56 -4.75 -3.52
C GLU A 177 -15.36 -5.49 -2.87
N LEU A 178 -14.40 -4.77 -2.27
CA LEU A 178 -13.26 -5.37 -1.57
C LEU A 178 -13.69 -6.26 -0.40
N LYS A 179 -14.72 -5.84 0.35
CA LYS A 179 -15.28 -6.62 1.45
C LYS A 179 -15.92 -7.91 0.95
N GLU A 180 -16.77 -7.83 -0.08
CA GLU A 180 -17.38 -9.02 -0.70
C GLU A 180 -16.34 -9.99 -1.25
N LEU A 181 -15.29 -9.48 -1.91
CA LEU A 181 -14.19 -10.29 -2.44
C LEU A 181 -13.37 -10.97 -1.35
N ALA A 182 -13.10 -10.28 -0.23
CA ALA A 182 -12.43 -10.89 0.92
C ALA A 182 -13.26 -12.05 1.50
N ASP A 183 -14.58 -11.87 1.64
CA ASP A 183 -15.49 -12.90 2.13
C ASP A 183 -15.64 -14.06 1.13
N GLU A 184 -15.58 -13.81 -0.20
CA GLU A 184 -15.48 -14.86 -1.22
C GLU A 184 -14.17 -15.65 -1.09
N VAL A 185 -13.03 -14.99 -0.88
CA VAL A 185 -11.72 -15.67 -0.68
C VAL A 185 -11.71 -16.52 0.58
N LEU A 186 -12.18 -16.00 1.72
CA LEU A 186 -12.21 -16.76 2.97
C LEU A 186 -13.11 -18.02 2.85
N ARG A 187 -14.27 -17.91 2.19
CA ARG A 187 -15.13 -19.07 1.89
C ARG A 187 -14.45 -20.05 0.93
N PHE A 188 -13.71 -19.56 -0.05
CA PHE A 188 -12.98 -20.41 -1.00
C PHE A 188 -11.83 -21.17 -0.34
N GLN A 189 -11.07 -20.54 0.56
CA GLN A 189 -10.02 -21.21 1.35
C GLN A 189 -10.59 -22.35 2.19
N LYS A 190 -11.66 -22.07 2.95
CA LYS A 190 -12.34 -23.06 3.82
C LYS A 190 -12.92 -24.22 3.02
N ARG A 191 -13.46 -23.97 1.81
CA ARG A 191 -13.99 -25.03 0.94
C ARG A 191 -12.90 -25.95 0.38
N ASN A 192 -11.74 -25.42 0.03
CA ASN A 192 -10.67 -26.18 -0.64
C ASN A 192 -9.63 -26.77 0.34
N ASN A 193 -9.70 -26.46 1.64
CA ASN A 193 -8.71 -26.84 2.65
C ASN A 193 -7.27 -26.46 2.23
N CYS A 194 -7.14 -25.30 1.57
CA CYS A 194 -5.89 -24.76 1.05
C CYS A 194 -6.02 -23.24 0.95
N PHE A 195 -4.97 -22.51 1.31
CA PHE A 195 -5.00 -21.05 1.30
C PHE A 195 -5.18 -20.40 -0.08
N SER A 196 -5.18 -21.17 -1.17
CA SER A 196 -5.57 -20.69 -2.50
C SER A 196 -4.75 -19.48 -2.94
N CYS A 197 -3.44 -19.70 -3.09
CA CYS A 197 -2.43 -18.67 -3.43
C CYS A 197 -2.84 -17.70 -4.54
N HIS A 198 -3.53 -18.19 -5.58
CA HIS A 198 -3.98 -17.43 -6.74
C HIS A 198 -5.16 -16.48 -6.47
N THR A 199 -5.77 -16.50 -5.28
CA THR A 199 -6.75 -15.50 -4.84
C THR A 199 -6.27 -14.73 -3.60
N ALA A 200 -5.62 -15.40 -2.64
CA ALA A 200 -5.16 -14.75 -1.41
C ALA A 200 -4.05 -13.71 -1.66
N LEU A 201 -3.09 -13.98 -2.55
CA LEU A 201 -2.03 -13.02 -2.88
C LEU A 201 -2.53 -11.81 -3.69
N PRO A 202 -3.34 -11.98 -4.75
CA PRO A 202 -3.99 -10.83 -5.38
C PRO A 202 -4.84 -10.01 -4.41
N LEU A 203 -5.60 -10.64 -3.52
CA LEU A 203 -6.43 -9.92 -2.54
C LEU A 203 -5.55 -9.07 -1.61
N ALA A 204 -4.52 -9.65 -1.01
CA ALA A 204 -3.62 -8.94 -0.12
C ALA A 204 -2.92 -7.75 -0.83
N LEU A 205 -2.48 -7.94 -2.08
CA LEU A 205 -1.95 -6.85 -2.92
C LEU A 205 -2.99 -5.77 -3.21
N THR A 206 -4.24 -6.15 -3.45
CA THR A 206 -5.36 -5.22 -3.70
C THR A 206 -5.67 -4.41 -2.46
N CYS A 207 -5.80 -5.02 -1.29
CA CYS A 207 -5.98 -4.31 -0.01
C CYS A 207 -4.81 -3.35 0.27
N LYS A 208 -3.55 -3.75 0.00
CA LYS A 208 -2.38 -2.87 0.14
C LYS A 208 -2.43 -1.66 -0.80
N VAL A 209 -2.90 -1.83 -2.03
CA VAL A 209 -3.05 -0.71 -2.99
C VAL A 209 -4.27 0.16 -2.65
N ALA A 210 -5.38 -0.42 -2.17
CA ALA A 210 -6.56 0.28 -1.69
C ALA A 210 -6.26 1.17 -0.47
N ALA A 211 -5.59 0.62 0.55
CA ALA A 211 -5.15 1.37 1.72
C ALA A 211 -4.18 2.51 1.34
N ALA A 212 -3.29 2.28 0.37
CA ALA A 212 -2.41 3.33 -0.18
C ALA A 212 -3.15 4.38 -1.05
N ALA A 213 -4.40 4.12 -1.43
CA ALA A 213 -5.30 5.05 -2.11
C ALA A 213 -6.25 5.80 -1.13
N GLY A 214 -6.22 5.46 0.16
CA GLY A 214 -7.12 6.01 1.18
C GLY A 214 -8.49 5.31 1.27
N CYS A 215 -8.67 4.17 0.60
CA CYS A 215 -9.88 3.34 0.76
C CYS A 215 -9.82 2.56 2.08
N ARG A 216 -10.97 2.37 2.73
CA ARG A 216 -11.13 1.41 3.83
C ARG A 216 -10.85 -0.01 3.32
N VAL A 217 -10.31 -0.86 4.19
CA VAL A 217 -9.99 -2.27 3.89
C VAL A 217 -10.68 -3.21 4.90
N PRO A 218 -11.04 -4.45 4.51
CA PRO A 218 -11.70 -5.43 5.37
C PRO A 218 -10.67 -6.11 6.29
N ASP A 219 -10.17 -5.37 7.28
CA ASP A 219 -9.07 -5.81 8.15
C ASP A 219 -9.37 -7.10 8.90
N SER A 220 -10.60 -7.28 9.41
CA SER A 220 -10.99 -8.50 10.14
C SER A 220 -10.97 -9.75 9.24
N THR A 221 -11.63 -9.70 8.08
CA THR A 221 -11.62 -10.81 7.10
C THR A 221 -10.20 -11.08 6.58
N LEU A 222 -9.42 -10.04 6.31
CA LEU A 222 -8.02 -10.18 5.85
C LEU A 222 -7.14 -10.81 6.94
N ASN A 223 -7.32 -10.43 8.21
CA ASN A 223 -6.65 -11.05 9.34
C ASN A 223 -7.10 -12.50 9.54
N GLN A 224 -8.37 -12.84 9.34
CA GLN A 224 -8.83 -14.23 9.40
C GLN A 224 -8.21 -15.08 8.28
N ILE A 225 -8.11 -14.54 7.06
CA ILE A 225 -7.39 -15.17 5.93
C ILE A 225 -5.92 -15.44 6.30
N GLY A 226 -5.24 -14.46 6.91
CA GLY A 226 -3.87 -14.62 7.40
C GLY A 226 -3.74 -15.66 8.52
N SER A 227 -4.72 -15.74 9.43
CA SER A 227 -4.76 -16.72 10.52
C SER A 227 -5.04 -18.15 10.02
N ASP A 228 -5.96 -18.31 9.07
CA ASP A 228 -6.24 -19.59 8.41
C ASP A 228 -5.00 -20.06 7.63
N ILE A 229 -4.22 -19.14 7.02
CA ILE A 229 -2.89 -19.44 6.45
C ILE A 229 -1.93 -19.89 7.55
N ALA A 230 -1.70 -19.08 8.59
CA ALA A 230 -0.72 -19.37 9.64
C ALA A 230 -1.00 -20.72 10.35
N ALA A 231 -2.27 -21.11 10.51
CA ALA A 231 -2.68 -22.40 11.06
C ALA A 231 -2.30 -23.61 10.19
N MET A 232 -2.06 -23.42 8.88
CA MET A 232 -1.55 -24.47 7.97
C MET A 232 -0.02 -24.60 8.01
N GLN A 233 0.70 -23.76 8.76
CA GLN A 233 2.15 -23.81 8.83
C GLN A 233 2.64 -25.05 9.59
N SER A 234 3.54 -25.82 8.98
CA SER A 234 4.23 -26.93 9.66
C SER A 234 5.17 -26.40 10.75
N TYR A 235 5.52 -27.24 11.74
CA TYR A 235 6.37 -26.85 12.87
C TYR A 235 7.72 -26.18 12.47
N ASN A 236 8.33 -26.64 11.37
CA ASN A 236 9.57 -26.08 10.80
C ASN A 236 9.38 -24.75 10.05
N GLY A 237 8.15 -24.25 9.89
CA GLY A 237 7.83 -23.05 9.12
C GLY A 237 7.34 -23.28 7.69
N SER A 238 7.43 -24.52 7.16
CA SER A 238 7.08 -24.81 5.77
C SER A 238 5.59 -25.10 5.54
N TYR A 239 5.17 -24.98 4.29
CA TYR A 239 3.84 -25.30 3.79
C TYR A 239 3.95 -26.33 2.68
N SER A 240 3.23 -27.44 2.82
CA SER A 240 3.09 -28.47 1.80
C SER A 240 1.66 -29.03 1.86
N PHE A 241 1.14 -29.49 0.72
CA PHE A 241 -0.25 -29.93 0.60
C PHE A 241 -0.27 -31.40 0.16
N PRO A 242 -0.50 -32.37 1.06
CA PRO A 242 -0.47 -33.79 0.71
C PRO A 242 -1.45 -34.20 -0.39
N GLY A 243 -2.56 -33.47 -0.57
CA GLY A 243 -3.51 -33.65 -1.68
C GLY A 243 -3.05 -33.05 -3.02
N HIS A 244 -2.02 -32.21 -3.02
CA HIS A 244 -1.43 -31.53 -4.18
C HIS A 244 0.11 -31.54 -4.07
N PRO A 245 0.76 -32.72 -4.09
CA PRO A 245 2.21 -32.83 -3.91
C PRO A 245 2.99 -32.18 -5.07
N ASP A 246 2.33 -31.99 -6.22
CA ASP A 246 2.84 -31.26 -7.39
C ASP A 246 3.11 -29.77 -7.09
N TYR A 247 2.52 -29.20 -6.03
CA TYR A 247 2.76 -27.81 -5.62
C TYR A 247 4.11 -27.60 -4.90
N GLY A 248 4.83 -28.67 -4.55
CA GLY A 248 6.10 -28.56 -3.84
C GLY A 248 5.94 -28.04 -2.40
N THR A 249 7.01 -27.43 -1.88
CA THR A 249 7.13 -26.88 -0.52
C THR A 249 7.67 -25.45 -0.52
N ILE A 250 8.68 -25.13 -1.34
CA ILE A 250 9.33 -23.82 -1.37
C ILE A 250 8.35 -22.76 -1.89
N ALA A 251 7.79 -22.94 -3.09
CA ALA A 251 6.91 -21.93 -3.67
C ALA A 251 5.62 -21.68 -2.85
N PRO A 252 4.92 -22.69 -2.30
CA PRO A 252 3.78 -22.45 -1.42
C PRO A 252 4.17 -21.77 -0.11
N THR A 253 5.30 -22.14 0.50
CA THR A 253 5.80 -21.48 1.72
C THR A 253 6.10 -20.01 1.48
N LEU A 254 6.81 -19.70 0.40
CA LEU A 254 7.16 -18.33 0.03
C LEU A 254 5.91 -17.50 -0.31
N CYS A 255 4.93 -18.09 -1.01
CA CYS A 255 3.68 -17.40 -1.31
C CYS A 255 2.85 -17.14 -0.04
N ALA A 256 2.68 -18.12 0.84
CA ALA A 256 2.03 -17.95 2.15
C ALA A 256 2.75 -16.87 2.99
N GLY A 257 4.08 -16.91 3.01
CA GLY A 257 4.90 -15.89 3.66
C GLY A 257 4.71 -14.50 3.06
N ALA A 258 4.66 -14.37 1.73
CA ALA A 258 4.41 -13.09 1.07
C ALA A 258 3.01 -12.53 1.36
N VAL A 259 1.99 -13.40 1.41
CA VAL A 259 0.62 -13.01 1.83
C VAL A 259 0.63 -12.49 3.27
N MET A 260 1.13 -13.29 4.22
CA MET A 260 1.23 -12.88 5.63
C MET A 260 2.06 -11.59 5.80
N ALA A 261 3.17 -11.45 5.07
CA ALA A 261 4.03 -10.27 5.12
C ALA A 261 3.38 -8.99 4.56
N ILE A 262 2.44 -9.12 3.62
CA ILE A 262 1.59 -8.02 3.14
C ILE A 262 0.50 -7.69 4.16
N ILE A 263 -0.15 -8.72 4.74
CA ILE A 263 -1.17 -8.52 5.77
C ILE A 263 -0.55 -7.90 7.04
N SER A 264 0.74 -8.12 7.30
CA SER A 264 1.47 -7.47 8.38
C SER A 264 1.79 -5.99 8.18
N ASP A 265 1.36 -5.35 7.09
CA ASP A 265 1.21 -3.89 7.07
C ASP A 265 -0.02 -3.40 7.88
N PHE A 266 -0.94 -4.32 8.21
CA PHE A 266 -2.17 -4.07 8.97
C PHE A 266 -2.17 -4.78 10.34
N SER A 267 -1.45 -5.89 10.51
CA SER A 267 -1.40 -6.67 11.77
C SER A 267 -0.10 -7.42 12.02
N SER A 268 0.56 -7.15 13.15
CA SER A 268 1.84 -7.76 13.53
C SER A 268 1.77 -9.24 13.91
N GLN A 269 0.57 -9.83 14.00
CA GLN A 269 0.37 -11.19 14.53
C GLN A 269 1.09 -12.31 13.74
N PHE A 270 1.48 -12.07 12.47
CA PHE A 270 2.13 -13.08 11.63
C PHE A 270 3.67 -13.04 11.67
N VAL A 271 4.28 -12.12 12.41
CA VAL A 271 5.74 -11.93 12.44
C VAL A 271 6.49 -13.21 12.85
N GLU A 272 5.98 -13.99 13.82
CA GLU A 272 6.58 -15.27 14.21
C GLU A 272 6.58 -16.30 13.06
N SER A 273 5.48 -16.40 12.31
CA SER A 273 5.36 -17.28 11.15
C SER A 273 6.34 -16.89 10.04
N LEU A 274 6.58 -15.59 9.84
CA LEU A 274 7.60 -15.08 8.92
C LEU A 274 9.03 -15.41 9.40
N HIS A 275 9.31 -15.31 10.71
CA HIS A 275 10.60 -15.74 11.26
C HIS A 275 10.87 -17.23 11.04
N LYS A 276 9.87 -18.11 11.18
CA LYS A 276 10.01 -19.54 10.88
C LYS A 276 10.36 -19.78 9.41
N ILE A 277 9.68 -19.11 8.48
CA ILE A 277 10.00 -19.18 7.04
C ILE A 277 11.43 -18.69 6.76
N ARG A 278 11.84 -17.58 7.41
CA ARG A 278 13.19 -17.01 7.24
C ARG A 278 14.31 -18.02 7.54
N VAL A 279 14.12 -18.90 8.53
CA VAL A 279 15.13 -19.92 8.92
C VAL A 279 15.37 -20.94 7.79
N LEU A 280 14.37 -21.22 6.96
CA LEU A 280 14.47 -22.19 5.85
C LEU A 280 15.19 -21.64 4.60
N LEU A 281 15.18 -20.31 4.42
CA LEU A 281 15.72 -19.65 3.22
C LEU A 281 17.18 -20.02 2.87
N PRO A 282 18.13 -20.17 3.80
CA PRO A 282 19.51 -20.54 3.47
C PRO A 282 19.62 -21.95 2.86
N GLU A 283 18.82 -22.92 3.33
CA GLU A 283 18.85 -24.31 2.86
C GLU A 283 18.23 -24.45 1.45
N TRP A 284 17.29 -23.57 1.14
CA TRP A 284 16.59 -23.52 -0.15
C TRP A 284 17.35 -22.77 -1.24
N ARG A 285 18.56 -22.28 -0.96
CA ARG A 285 19.42 -21.65 -1.97
C ARG A 285 20.11 -22.68 -2.86
N ASP A 286 20.26 -22.35 -4.14
CA ASP A 286 21.19 -22.99 -5.06
C ASP A 286 22.60 -22.42 -4.94
N ASP A 287 23.53 -22.92 -5.75
CA ASP A 287 24.95 -22.56 -5.71
C ASP A 287 25.20 -21.09 -6.13
N ASP A 288 24.28 -20.48 -6.88
CA ASP A 288 24.27 -19.05 -7.22
C ASP A 288 23.67 -18.18 -6.11
N GLY A 289 23.16 -18.79 -5.04
CA GLY A 289 22.54 -18.11 -3.91
C GLY A 289 21.11 -17.62 -4.18
N LEU A 290 20.46 -18.11 -5.22
CA LEU A 290 19.04 -17.86 -5.54
C LEU A 290 18.17 -18.92 -4.86
N ILE A 291 16.90 -18.60 -4.56
CA ILE A 291 15.99 -19.59 -3.99
C ILE A 291 15.51 -20.53 -5.10
N LYS A 292 15.75 -21.84 -4.90
CA LYS A 292 15.32 -22.93 -5.79
C LYS A 292 13.81 -22.83 -6.09
N SER A 293 13.41 -23.31 -7.26
CA SER A 293 12.01 -23.42 -7.66
C SER A 293 11.62 -24.89 -7.77
N ASP A 294 10.72 -25.34 -6.89
CA ASP A 294 10.18 -26.70 -6.87
C ASP A 294 8.78 -26.81 -7.48
N PHE A 295 8.23 -25.69 -7.97
CA PHE A 295 6.91 -25.60 -8.59
C PHE A 295 6.88 -24.64 -9.79
N TYR A 296 5.89 -24.80 -10.66
CA TYR A 296 5.67 -24.00 -11.88
C TYR A 296 4.18 -23.63 -12.03
N PHE A 297 3.75 -22.48 -11.52
CA PHE A 297 2.35 -22.03 -11.62
C PHE A 297 2.10 -21.15 -12.85
N ARG A 298 1.50 -21.70 -13.91
CA ARG A 298 0.98 -20.86 -15.01
C ARG A 298 -0.23 -20.05 -14.51
N PRO A 299 -0.37 -18.74 -14.82
CA PRO A 299 0.42 -17.95 -15.77
C PRO A 299 1.11 -16.71 -15.15
N LEU A 300 1.32 -16.67 -13.82
CA LEU A 300 1.81 -15.49 -13.08
C LEU A 300 3.06 -15.74 -12.22
N PHE A 301 3.21 -16.91 -11.60
CA PHE A 301 4.18 -17.10 -10.52
C PHE A 301 5.09 -18.29 -10.87
N ILE A 302 6.20 -18.01 -11.56
CA ILE A 302 7.05 -19.03 -12.19
C ILE A 302 8.53 -18.76 -11.94
N GLY A 303 9.19 -19.71 -11.28
CA GLY A 303 10.65 -19.81 -11.25
C GLY A 303 11.34 -18.96 -10.18
N GLN A 304 12.67 -19.06 -10.14
CA GLN A 304 13.55 -18.40 -9.15
C GLN A 304 13.25 -16.90 -8.99
N LYS A 305 12.99 -16.16 -10.08
CA LYS A 305 12.70 -14.71 -10.01
C LYS A 305 11.44 -14.41 -9.16
N THR A 306 10.37 -15.22 -9.26
CA THR A 306 9.20 -15.09 -8.38
C THR A 306 9.54 -15.46 -6.92
N ASN A 307 10.35 -16.49 -6.70
CA ASN A 307 10.76 -16.89 -5.35
C ASN A 307 11.64 -15.82 -4.68
N MET A 308 12.50 -15.14 -5.43
CA MET A 308 13.26 -13.96 -4.97
C MET A 308 12.35 -12.79 -4.58
N LEU A 309 11.29 -12.53 -5.36
CA LEU A 309 10.27 -11.52 -5.05
C LEU A 309 9.61 -11.83 -3.70
N PHE A 310 9.18 -13.08 -3.49
CA PHE A 310 8.57 -13.49 -2.22
C PHE A 310 9.57 -13.45 -1.04
N GLU A 311 10.81 -13.93 -1.22
CA GLU A 311 11.88 -13.79 -0.22
C GLU A 311 12.03 -12.31 0.18
N ALA A 312 12.09 -11.41 -0.80
CA ALA A 312 12.27 -9.99 -0.56
C ALA A 312 11.09 -9.33 0.19
N VAL A 313 9.85 -9.70 -0.12
CA VAL A 313 8.67 -9.21 0.63
C VAL A 313 8.74 -9.65 2.09
N ILE A 314 9.01 -10.94 2.34
CA ILE A 314 9.15 -11.50 3.70
C ILE A 314 10.27 -10.82 4.48
N LEU A 315 11.47 -10.72 3.89
CA LEU A 315 12.62 -10.11 4.55
C LEU A 315 12.44 -8.60 4.75
N GLN A 316 11.72 -7.90 3.87
CA GLN A 316 11.43 -6.47 4.01
C GLN A 316 10.48 -6.19 5.17
N THR A 317 9.43 -7.01 5.35
CA THR A 317 8.52 -6.89 6.50
C THR A 317 9.27 -7.18 7.81
N LEU A 318 10.02 -8.28 7.90
CA LEU A 318 10.84 -8.59 9.08
C LEU A 318 11.88 -7.50 9.39
N TYR A 319 12.48 -6.90 8.35
CA TYR A 319 13.42 -5.79 8.51
C TYR A 319 12.76 -4.56 9.13
N LEU A 320 11.53 -4.21 8.72
CA LEU A 320 10.80 -3.06 9.24
C LEU A 320 10.44 -3.26 10.73
N TYR A 321 9.92 -4.45 11.09
CA TYR A 321 9.65 -4.80 12.50
C TYR A 321 10.92 -4.78 13.37
N SER A 322 12.03 -5.34 12.88
CA SER A 322 13.31 -5.28 13.60
C SER A 322 13.86 -3.86 13.78
N ALA A 323 13.36 -2.89 13.02
CA ALA A 323 13.75 -1.48 13.13
C ALA A 323 12.79 -0.63 13.97
N SER A 324 11.56 -1.11 14.24
CA SER A 324 10.59 -0.44 15.11
C SER A 324 10.72 -0.86 16.57
N ASP A 325 10.99 -2.15 16.82
CA ASP A 325 10.76 -2.74 18.15
C ASP A 325 11.99 -2.65 19.06
N ASP A 326 13.21 -2.82 18.52
CA ASP A 326 14.47 -2.56 19.23
C ASP A 326 15.61 -2.16 18.25
N PRO A 327 15.94 -0.85 18.14
CA PRO A 327 17.00 -0.37 17.26
C PRO A 327 18.41 -0.88 17.59
N GLU A 328 18.67 -1.39 18.81
CA GLU A 328 19.98 -1.92 19.20
C GLU A 328 20.17 -3.38 18.72
N ILE A 329 19.07 -4.12 18.47
CA ILE A 329 19.05 -5.48 17.92
C ILE A 329 18.73 -5.45 16.40
N PHE A 330 19.13 -4.38 15.71
CA PHE A 330 18.91 -4.22 14.28
C PHE A 330 19.66 -5.29 13.45
N ASP A 331 18.90 -6.15 12.78
CA ASP A 331 19.46 -7.29 12.04
C ASP A 331 20.07 -6.87 10.69
N ASN A 332 21.36 -6.55 10.73
CA ASN A 332 22.14 -6.21 9.54
C ASN A 332 22.17 -7.34 8.48
N SER A 333 21.90 -8.61 8.81
CA SER A 333 21.90 -9.70 7.83
C SER A 333 20.70 -9.60 6.88
N LEU A 334 19.52 -9.19 7.38
CA LEU A 334 18.34 -8.87 6.56
C LEU A 334 18.68 -7.79 5.54
N ARG A 335 19.31 -6.70 6.00
CA ARG A 335 19.72 -5.57 5.15
C ARG A 335 20.70 -5.99 4.05
N LEU A 336 21.65 -6.86 4.37
CA LEU A 336 22.63 -7.38 3.41
C LEU A 336 21.96 -8.27 2.37
N ARG A 337 21.06 -9.18 2.76
CA ARG A 337 20.33 -10.02 1.80
C ARG A 337 19.37 -9.21 0.92
N LEU A 338 18.66 -8.23 1.46
CA LEU A 338 17.81 -7.33 0.66
C LEU A 338 18.62 -6.53 -0.38
N LYS A 339 19.84 -6.08 -0.04
CA LYS A 339 20.76 -5.47 -1.02
C LYS A 339 21.22 -6.45 -2.10
N GLU A 340 21.50 -7.70 -1.73
CA GLU A 340 21.89 -8.73 -2.69
C GLU A 340 20.75 -9.10 -3.64
N LEU A 341 19.55 -9.34 -3.12
CA LEU A 341 18.35 -9.57 -3.92
C LEU A 341 18.07 -8.39 -4.87
N ARG A 342 18.26 -7.15 -4.41
CA ARG A 342 18.18 -5.96 -5.26
C ARG A 342 19.23 -5.94 -6.38
N ARG A 343 20.45 -6.44 -6.14
CA ARG A 343 21.50 -6.55 -7.17
C ARG A 343 21.20 -7.65 -8.19
N GLN A 344 20.58 -8.74 -7.74
CA GLN A 344 20.16 -9.86 -8.59
C GLN A 344 18.86 -9.55 -9.36
N ALA A 345 18.07 -8.59 -8.87
CA ALA A 345 16.85 -8.06 -9.47
C ALA A 345 17.11 -6.93 -10.48
N THR A 346 18.25 -6.92 -11.19
CA THR A 346 18.52 -5.92 -12.23
C THR A 346 17.59 -6.09 -13.44
N PHE A 347 17.33 -4.99 -14.14
CA PHE A 347 16.49 -4.98 -15.34
C PHE A 347 17.16 -5.77 -16.47
N ASP A 348 16.54 -6.90 -16.83
CA ASP A 348 17.00 -7.80 -17.88
C ASP A 348 16.11 -7.69 -19.12
N ARG A 349 16.68 -7.15 -20.20
CA ARG A 349 15.99 -6.93 -21.48
C ARG A 349 15.61 -8.24 -22.19
N ALA A 350 16.22 -9.37 -21.83
CA ALA A 350 15.93 -10.68 -22.41
C ALA A 350 14.75 -11.39 -21.72
N GLU A 351 14.39 -10.99 -20.49
CA GLU A 351 13.26 -11.59 -19.78
C GLU A 351 11.92 -11.15 -20.43
N PRO A 352 10.91 -12.03 -20.55
CA PRO A 352 9.58 -11.65 -21.05
C PRO A 352 8.95 -10.49 -20.26
N ILE A 353 8.39 -9.50 -20.96
CA ILE A 353 7.88 -8.25 -20.35
C ILE A 353 6.84 -8.48 -19.24
N HIS A 354 5.98 -9.51 -19.37
CA HIS A 354 5.00 -9.86 -18.33
C HIS A 354 5.68 -10.30 -17.02
N ARG A 355 6.79 -11.04 -17.08
CA ARG A 355 7.58 -11.42 -15.90
C ARG A 355 8.30 -10.22 -15.31
N GLN A 356 8.84 -9.34 -16.15
CA GLN A 356 9.40 -8.08 -15.67
C GLN A 356 8.35 -7.34 -14.84
N ILE A 357 7.16 -7.07 -15.40
CA ILE A 357 6.04 -6.39 -14.72
C ILE A 357 5.73 -6.97 -13.35
N LEU A 358 5.64 -8.29 -13.22
CA LEU A 358 5.38 -8.95 -11.95
C LEU A 358 6.45 -8.66 -10.88
N LEU A 359 7.72 -8.71 -11.27
CA LEU A 359 8.85 -8.43 -10.38
C LEU A 359 8.90 -6.93 -10.01
N MET A 360 8.74 -6.07 -11.01
CA MET A 360 8.70 -4.61 -10.87
C MET A 360 7.57 -4.15 -9.93
N ALA A 361 6.37 -4.74 -10.06
CA ALA A 361 5.20 -4.38 -9.27
C ALA A 361 5.22 -4.98 -7.86
N GLY A 362 5.68 -6.23 -7.72
CA GLY A 362 5.72 -6.92 -6.43
C GLY A 362 6.78 -6.39 -5.45
N THR A 363 7.87 -5.78 -5.94
CA THR A 363 8.95 -5.27 -5.06
C THR A 363 9.36 -3.81 -5.33
N PRO A 364 8.52 -2.83 -4.92
CA PRO A 364 8.85 -1.40 -4.91
C PRO A 364 10.20 -0.99 -4.31
N VAL A 365 10.75 -1.79 -3.39
CA VAL A 365 11.99 -1.50 -2.63
C VAL A 365 13.25 -2.06 -3.32
N LEU A 366 13.14 -3.21 -3.98
CA LEU A 366 14.24 -3.77 -4.77
C LEU A 366 14.42 -3.00 -6.08
N PHE A 367 13.31 -2.77 -6.79
CA PHE A 367 13.32 -2.20 -8.12
C PHE A 367 13.27 -0.66 -8.11
N GLN A 368 14.42 -0.03 -7.81
CA GLN A 368 14.63 1.39 -8.08
C GLN A 368 15.28 1.56 -9.46
N PHE A 369 14.44 1.65 -10.50
CA PHE A 369 14.89 1.92 -11.87
C PHE A 369 15.67 3.23 -11.94
N SER A 370 16.79 3.18 -12.66
CA SER A 370 17.54 4.38 -13.02
C SER A 370 16.64 5.32 -13.83
N SER A 371 16.98 6.61 -13.83
CA SER A 371 16.32 7.59 -14.70
C SER A 371 16.45 7.24 -16.19
N GLU A 372 17.46 6.46 -16.56
CA GLU A 372 17.76 6.04 -17.94
C GLU A 372 16.88 4.85 -18.39
N GLU A 373 16.46 3.99 -17.47
CA GLU A 373 15.60 2.82 -17.76
C GLU A 373 14.12 3.20 -17.90
N ARG A 374 13.65 4.20 -17.14
CA ARG A 374 12.22 4.58 -17.09
C ARG A 374 11.58 4.85 -18.46
N PRO A 375 12.18 5.59 -19.41
CA PRO A 375 11.55 5.84 -20.70
C PRO A 375 11.32 4.57 -21.52
N LEU A 376 12.24 3.60 -21.43
CA LEU A 376 12.10 2.30 -22.10
C LEU A 376 10.97 1.49 -21.46
N ILE A 377 10.92 1.44 -20.13
CA ILE A 377 9.88 0.72 -19.38
C ILE A 377 8.50 1.31 -19.68
N ILE A 378 8.32 2.64 -19.62
CA ILE A 378 7.05 3.30 -19.97
C ILE A 378 6.62 2.91 -21.38
N ARG A 379 7.53 2.97 -22.36
CA ARG A 379 7.25 2.58 -23.75
C ARG A 379 6.85 1.11 -23.88
N GLN A 380 7.49 0.20 -23.14
CA GLN A 380 7.14 -1.23 -23.14
C GLN A 380 5.77 -1.50 -22.49
N LEU A 381 5.46 -0.84 -21.37
CA LEU A 381 4.16 -0.94 -20.70
C LEU A 381 3.02 -0.42 -21.60
N GLN A 382 3.23 0.73 -22.26
CA GLN A 382 2.28 1.29 -23.23
C GLN A 382 2.13 0.40 -24.47
N HIS A 383 3.22 -0.21 -24.95
CA HIS A 383 3.16 -1.14 -26.08
C HIS A 383 2.34 -2.40 -25.73
N LEU A 384 2.61 -3.00 -24.57
CA LEU A 384 1.89 -4.16 -24.05
C LEU A 384 0.38 -3.88 -23.95
N LEU A 385 0.00 -2.81 -23.24
CA LEU A 385 -1.41 -2.43 -23.02
C LEU A 385 -2.20 -2.11 -24.29
N LYS A 386 -1.52 -1.87 -25.43
CA LYS A 386 -2.15 -1.49 -26.69
C LYS A 386 -2.11 -2.57 -27.78
N ASN A 387 -1.07 -3.42 -27.81
CA ASN A 387 -0.78 -4.25 -28.99
C ASN A 387 -0.57 -5.74 -28.68
N GLU A 388 -0.41 -6.14 -27.41
CA GLU A 388 0.00 -7.50 -27.05
C GLU A 388 -1.15 -8.29 -26.39
N PRO A 389 -1.32 -9.60 -26.67
CA PRO A 389 -2.31 -10.45 -26.01
C PRO A 389 -2.14 -10.52 -24.48
N GLU A 390 -0.93 -10.34 -23.94
CA GLU A 390 -0.71 -10.25 -22.50
C GLU A 390 -1.26 -8.96 -21.89
N GLY A 391 -1.33 -7.86 -22.65
CA GLY A 391 -2.00 -6.62 -22.23
C GLY A 391 -3.52 -6.75 -22.16
N GLU A 392 -4.08 -7.84 -22.69
CA GLU A 392 -5.48 -8.21 -22.56
C GLU A 392 -5.82 -9.04 -21.32
N ARG A 393 -4.82 -9.60 -20.63
CA ARG A 393 -5.04 -10.35 -19.39
C ARG A 393 -5.25 -9.38 -18.23
N VAL A 394 -6.29 -9.60 -17.41
CA VAL A 394 -6.69 -8.69 -16.32
C VAL A 394 -5.54 -8.47 -15.32
N ASP A 395 -4.84 -9.54 -14.95
CA ASP A 395 -3.71 -9.54 -14.03
C ASP A 395 -2.51 -8.68 -14.50
N ILE A 396 -2.01 -8.95 -15.70
CA ILE A 396 -0.87 -8.24 -16.30
C ILE A 396 -1.24 -6.80 -16.65
N ARG A 397 -2.47 -6.56 -17.12
CA ARG A 397 -3.00 -5.21 -17.39
C ARG A 397 -3.05 -4.37 -16.12
N ALA A 398 -3.65 -4.89 -15.05
CA ALA A 398 -3.79 -4.20 -13.77
C ALA A 398 -2.41 -3.80 -13.19
N LEU A 399 -1.44 -4.72 -13.23
CA LEU A 399 -0.06 -4.45 -12.81
C LEU A 399 0.68 -3.49 -13.75
N ALA A 400 0.44 -3.53 -15.06
CA ALA A 400 1.03 -2.59 -16.01
C ALA A 400 0.50 -1.15 -15.80
N LEU A 401 -0.79 -0.99 -15.51
CA LEU A 401 -1.41 0.28 -15.15
C LEU A 401 -0.86 0.83 -13.84
N PHE A 402 -0.70 -0.02 -12.81
CA PHE A 402 -0.06 0.35 -11.54
C PHE A 402 1.35 0.92 -11.75
N LEU A 403 2.15 0.23 -12.56
CA LEU A 403 3.51 0.65 -12.89
C LEU A 403 3.53 1.93 -13.73
N LEU A 404 2.62 2.10 -14.70
CA LEU A 404 2.51 3.34 -15.46
C LEU A 404 2.16 4.53 -14.57
N GLY A 405 1.16 4.43 -13.69
CA GLY A 405 0.82 5.49 -12.75
C GLY A 405 1.98 5.85 -11.80
N ARG A 406 2.84 4.87 -11.47
CA ARG A 406 4.04 5.06 -10.66
C ARG A 406 5.19 5.75 -11.43
N PHE A 407 5.35 5.47 -12.73
CA PHE A 407 6.47 5.99 -13.53
C PHE A 407 6.12 7.24 -14.35
N SER A 408 4.83 7.50 -14.62
CA SER A 408 4.33 8.63 -15.39
C SER A 408 2.98 9.10 -14.84
N GLN A 409 3.02 10.10 -13.97
CA GLN A 409 1.81 10.75 -13.40
C GLN A 409 0.94 11.47 -14.45
N HIS A 410 1.42 11.60 -15.68
CA HIS A 410 0.72 12.25 -16.80
C HIS A 410 0.40 11.28 -17.95
N ALA A 411 0.59 9.97 -17.76
CA ALA A 411 0.11 9.00 -18.75
C ALA A 411 -1.41 8.86 -18.62
N GLU A 412 -2.13 9.12 -19.72
CA GLU A 412 -3.55 8.78 -19.83
C GLU A 412 -3.71 7.27 -19.59
N ALA A 413 -4.54 6.91 -18.62
CA ALA A 413 -4.89 5.52 -18.38
C ALA A 413 -5.84 5.06 -19.51
N PRO A 414 -5.51 4.02 -20.30
CA PRO A 414 -6.43 3.50 -21.30
C PRO A 414 -7.70 2.97 -20.61
N PRO A 415 -8.89 3.24 -21.16
CA PRO A 415 -10.17 2.96 -20.50
C PRO A 415 -10.29 1.49 -20.11
N ALA A 416 -10.98 1.23 -18.99
CA ALA A 416 -11.20 -0.11 -18.48
C ALA A 416 -11.88 -1.00 -19.52
N LEU A 417 -11.26 -2.15 -19.81
CA LEU A 417 -11.80 -3.12 -20.77
C LEU A 417 -12.96 -3.88 -20.13
N ARG A 418 -14.19 -3.64 -20.59
CA ARG A 418 -15.37 -4.43 -20.18
C ARG A 418 -15.25 -5.86 -20.72
N ARG A 419 -14.73 -6.76 -19.87
CA ARG A 419 -14.61 -8.20 -20.14
C ARG A 419 -15.48 -8.99 -19.15
N PRO A 420 -16.03 -10.15 -19.54
CA PRO A 420 -16.64 -11.06 -18.58
C PRO A 420 -15.57 -11.60 -17.64
N LEU A 421 -15.70 -11.30 -16.35
CA LEU A 421 -14.83 -11.80 -15.28
C LEU A 421 -15.16 -13.28 -15.04
N GLN A 422 -14.22 -14.19 -15.24
CA GLN A 422 -14.49 -15.62 -15.32
C GLN A 422 -14.32 -16.34 -13.98
N ASN A 423 -13.47 -15.81 -13.10
CA ASN A 423 -13.15 -16.40 -11.81
C ASN A 423 -12.91 -15.33 -10.72
N LEU A 424 -12.80 -15.75 -9.47
CA LEU A 424 -12.57 -14.88 -8.31
C LEU A 424 -11.26 -14.07 -8.42
N GLY A 425 -10.20 -14.65 -8.96
CA GLY A 425 -8.95 -13.95 -9.24
C GLY A 425 -9.13 -12.80 -10.24
N ASP A 426 -9.90 -13.01 -11.32
CA ASP A 426 -10.21 -11.96 -12.29
C ASP A 426 -10.97 -10.79 -11.64
N LYS A 427 -11.94 -11.08 -10.76
CA LYS A 427 -12.67 -10.04 -10.03
C LYS A 427 -11.73 -9.20 -9.15
N ILE A 428 -10.83 -9.86 -8.42
CA ILE A 428 -9.85 -9.18 -7.55
C ILE A 428 -8.93 -8.28 -8.38
N TRP A 429 -8.43 -8.75 -9.53
CA TRP A 429 -7.61 -7.92 -10.43
C TRP A 429 -8.39 -6.79 -11.10
N ALA A 430 -9.69 -6.97 -11.38
CA ALA A 430 -10.55 -5.90 -11.88
C ALA A 430 -10.77 -4.81 -10.82
N CYS A 431 -11.01 -5.17 -9.55
CA CYS A 431 -11.08 -4.24 -8.44
C CYS A 431 -9.74 -3.49 -8.24
N PHE A 432 -8.60 -4.19 -8.34
CA PHE A 432 -7.26 -3.60 -8.36
C PHE A 432 -7.09 -2.54 -9.48
N GLU A 433 -7.54 -2.83 -10.70
CA GLU A 433 -7.55 -1.86 -11.81
C GLU A 433 -8.44 -0.64 -11.49
N GLN A 434 -9.64 -0.85 -10.94
CA GLN A 434 -10.54 0.25 -10.54
C GLN A 434 -9.90 1.19 -9.52
N ILE A 435 -9.22 0.67 -8.50
CA ILE A 435 -8.50 1.46 -7.48
C ILE A 435 -7.42 2.34 -8.12
N ILE A 436 -6.68 1.82 -9.11
CA ILE A 436 -5.61 2.57 -9.78
C ILE A 436 -6.17 3.71 -10.61
N ILE A 437 -7.28 3.46 -11.31
CA ILE A 437 -7.94 4.46 -12.15
C ILE A 437 -8.56 5.57 -11.27
N SER A 438 -9.19 5.24 -10.13
CA SER A 438 -9.79 6.24 -9.23
C SER A 438 -8.74 7.09 -8.49
N ARG A 439 -7.54 6.53 -8.22
CA ARG A 439 -6.45 7.20 -7.47
C ARG A 439 -5.80 8.40 -8.19
N GLN A 440 -6.12 8.66 -9.46
CA GLN A 440 -5.65 9.87 -10.18
C GLN A 440 -6.19 11.20 -9.59
N THR A 441 -6.96 11.14 -8.49
CA THR A 441 -7.60 12.26 -7.78
C THR A 441 -6.83 12.77 -6.53
N GLY A 442 -5.72 12.15 -6.13
CA GLY A 442 -4.72 12.79 -5.25
C GLY A 442 -4.90 12.68 -3.72
N ALA A 443 -5.61 11.67 -3.21
CA ALA A 443 -5.76 11.43 -1.76
C ALA A 443 -4.43 11.11 -1.04
N LYS A 444 -4.34 11.48 0.25
CA LYS A 444 -3.24 11.11 1.18
C LYS A 444 -3.78 10.24 2.31
N ASN A 445 -3.00 9.24 2.73
CA ASN A 445 -3.39 8.23 3.71
C ASN A 445 -3.66 8.77 5.13
N ASN A 446 -4.71 8.22 5.75
CA ASN A 446 -4.65 7.61 7.09
C ASN A 446 -5.50 6.33 7.05
N GLN A 447 -5.22 5.35 7.90
CA GLN A 447 -6.03 4.12 8.00
C GLN A 447 -7.29 4.38 8.80
N ILE A 448 -8.45 3.99 8.25
CA ILE A 448 -9.71 3.80 8.99
C ILE A 448 -10.21 2.41 8.60
N SER A 449 -10.41 1.54 9.59
CA SER A 449 -10.87 0.18 9.33
C SER A 449 -12.31 0.18 8.82
N ALA A 450 -12.64 -0.69 7.85
CA ALA A 450 -14.01 -0.82 7.33
C ALA A 450 -14.99 -1.36 8.38
N ASP A 451 -14.47 -2.03 9.42
CA ASP A 451 -15.25 -2.87 10.32
C ASP A 451 -15.92 -2.11 11.48
N ASN A 452 -15.66 -0.81 11.64
CA ASN A 452 -16.32 0.05 12.63
C ASN A 452 -17.65 0.65 12.12
N SER A 453 -18.47 -0.13 11.41
CA SER A 453 -19.78 0.30 10.89
C SER A 453 -20.99 -0.35 11.60
N GLU A 454 -20.77 -1.05 12.71
CA GLU A 454 -21.84 -1.52 13.61
C GLU A 454 -21.75 -0.89 15.01
N GLN A 455 -22.47 0.22 15.22
CA GLN A 455 -23.37 0.45 16.37
C GLN A 455 -24.21 1.74 16.21
#